data_AF-A0AA38U518-F1
#
_entry.id   AF-A0AA38U518-F1
#
_cell.length_a   1.000
_cell.length_b   1.000
_cell.length_c   1.000
_cell.angle_alpha   90.00
_cell.angle_beta   90.00
_cell.angle_gamma   90.00
#
_symmetry.space_group_name_H-M   'P 1'
#
loop_
_entity.id
_entity.type
_entity.pdbx_description
1 polymer ?
#
loop_
_entity_poly.entity_id
_entity_poly.type
_entity_poly.pdbx_seq_one_letter_code
_entity_poly.pdbx_strand_id
1 'polypeptide(L)'
;SNWAVFRDHLKSVARATGLTGYLDGSITAPKPSQSTSSDLPSVATSSTPINSRNPSTEEWELRDGRLAGIIYQNIRDPRSIGVTEVMTSNEMWNRLTAE
;
A
#
# COMPACT_ATOMS: atom_id res chain seq x y z
N SER A 1 20.79 -7.00 -14.87
CA SER A 1 19.78 -6.47 -13.92
C SER A 1 18.41 -6.97 -14.34
N ASN A 2 17.64 -7.57 -13.43
CA ASN A 2 16.29 -8.12 -13.69
C ASN A 2 15.16 -7.09 -13.40
N TRP A 3 15.53 -5.82 -13.24
CA TRP A 3 14.64 -4.74 -12.84
C TRP A 3 13.37 -4.63 -13.69
N ALA A 4 13.49 -4.66 -15.03
CA ALA A 4 12.34 -4.55 -15.92
C ALA A 4 11.32 -5.67 -15.68
N VAL A 5 11.78 -6.91 -15.49
CA VAL A 5 10.93 -8.07 -15.21
C VAL A 5 10.23 -7.91 -13.87
N PHE A 6 10.98 -7.51 -12.82
CA PHE A 6 10.39 -7.26 -11.50
C PHE A 6 9.33 -6.16 -11.56
N ARG A 7 9.64 -5.04 -12.21
CA ARG A 7 8.75 -3.89 -12.37
C ARG A 7 7.44 -4.29 -13.05
N ASP A 8 7.52 -5.07 -14.12
CA ASP A 8 6.35 -5.49 -14.89
C ASP A 8 5.52 -6.54 -14.10
N HIS A 9 6.19 -7.46 -13.41
CA HIS A 9 5.53 -8.40 -12.50
C HIS A 9 4.79 -7.69 -11.36
N LEU A 10 5.42 -6.71 -10.71
CA LEU A 10 4.78 -5.98 -9.60
C LEU A 10 3.54 -5.22 -10.09
N LYS A 11 3.63 -4.54 -11.23
CA LYS A 11 2.47 -3.87 -11.85
C LYS A 11 1.35 -4.86 -12.19
N SER A 12 1.70 -6.04 -12.70
CA SER A 12 0.74 -7.11 -13.00
C SER A 12 0.04 -7.60 -11.73
N VAL A 13 0.79 -7.89 -10.67
CA VAL A 13 0.25 -8.31 -9.36
C VAL A 13 -0.65 -7.24 -8.75
N ALA A 14 -0.21 -5.97 -8.74
CA ALA A 14 -1.01 -4.87 -8.21
C ALA A 14 -2.34 -4.72 -8.98
N ARG A 15 -2.32 -4.87 -10.30
CA ARG A 15 -3.54 -4.87 -11.12
C ARG A 15 -4.45 -6.05 -10.81
N ALA A 16 -3.91 -7.27 -10.77
CA ALA A 16 -4.68 -8.49 -10.53
C ALA A 16 -5.31 -8.53 -9.13
N THR A 17 -4.68 -7.88 -8.15
CA THR A 17 -5.15 -7.82 -6.76
C THR A 17 -5.97 -6.56 -6.45
N GLY A 18 -6.13 -5.64 -7.40
CA GLY A 18 -6.82 -4.37 -7.18
C GLY A 18 -6.06 -3.37 -6.30
N LEU A 19 -4.77 -3.60 -6.08
CA LEU A 19 -3.89 -2.77 -5.23
C LEU A 19 -3.15 -1.67 -5.99
N THR A 20 -3.39 -1.50 -7.30
CA THR A 20 -2.74 -0.46 -8.12
C THR A 20 -2.80 0.93 -7.49
N GLY A 21 -3.93 1.28 -6.86
CA GLY A 21 -4.11 2.59 -6.26
C GLY A 21 -3.24 2.87 -5.04
N TYR A 22 -2.80 1.83 -4.33
CA TYR A 22 -1.82 1.96 -3.24
C TYR A 22 -0.41 2.13 -3.83
N LEU A 23 -0.08 1.40 -4.91
CA LEU A 23 1.20 1.52 -5.61
C LEU A 23 1.42 2.92 -6.19
N ASP A 24 0.42 3.48 -6.87
CA ASP A 24 0.50 4.78 -7.55
C ASP A 24 0.13 5.97 -6.65
N GLY A 25 -0.35 5.71 -5.44
CA GLY A 25 -0.72 6.73 -4.45
C GLY A 25 -2.08 7.38 -4.69
N SER A 26 -2.90 6.88 -5.62
CA SER A 26 -4.28 7.37 -5.81
C SER A 26 -5.24 6.96 -4.69
N ILE A 27 -4.89 5.95 -3.88
CA ILE A 27 -5.57 5.58 -2.63
C ILE A 27 -4.68 5.97 -1.46
N THR A 28 -5.04 7.07 -0.79
CA THR A 28 -4.26 7.64 0.33
C THR A 28 -4.82 7.21 1.68
N ALA A 29 -3.98 7.23 2.72
CA ALA A 29 -4.40 6.94 4.08
C ALA A 29 -5.53 7.91 4.50
N PRO A 30 -6.62 7.41 5.09
CA PRO A 30 -7.65 8.27 5.67
C PRO A 30 -7.03 9.22 6.69
N LYS A 31 -7.38 10.51 6.62
CA LYS A 31 -6.97 11.45 7.66
C LYS A 31 -7.68 11.07 8.97
N PRO A 32 -6.98 10.98 10.10
CA PRO A 32 -7.65 10.79 11.39
C PRO A 32 -8.64 11.92 11.58
N SER A 33 -9.94 11.59 11.66
CA SER A 33 -10.95 12.58 12.01
C SER A 33 -10.72 13.00 13.45
N GLN A 34 -10.41 14.27 13.68
CA GLN A 34 -10.48 14.89 15.00
C GLN A 34 -11.95 15.01 15.41
N SER A 35 -12.60 13.89 15.72
CA SER A 35 -13.98 13.87 16.19
C SER A 35 -13.99 13.19 17.56
N THR A 36 -14.26 14.01 18.56
CA THR A 36 -14.53 13.64 19.96
C THR A 36 -15.45 12.43 20.07
N SER A 37 -15.08 11.54 20.99
CA SER A 37 -15.81 10.36 21.43
C SER A 37 -17.32 10.51 21.39
N SER A 38 -17.99 9.61 20.67
CA SER A 38 -19.38 9.27 20.93
C SER A 38 -19.56 7.79 20.61
N ASP A 39 -19.68 7.00 21.68
CA ASP A 39 -20.08 5.60 21.65
C ASP A 39 -21.30 5.42 20.74
N LEU A 40 -21.13 4.67 19.66
CA LEU A 40 -22.22 4.10 18.89
C LEU A 40 -21.91 2.62 18.64
N PRO A 41 -22.94 1.76 18.63
CA PRO A 41 -22.79 0.31 18.70
C PRO A 41 -21.99 -0.20 17.50
N SER A 42 -21.13 -1.19 17.78
CA SER A 42 -20.30 -1.92 16.81
C SER A 42 -21.14 -2.49 15.68
N VAL A 43 -21.39 -1.69 14.64
CA VAL A 43 -21.92 -2.14 13.36
C VAL A 43 -20.85 -3.03 12.75
N ALA A 44 -21.22 -4.24 12.35
CA ALA A 44 -20.34 -5.12 11.60
C ALA A 44 -19.73 -4.34 10.42
N THR A 45 -18.44 -4.04 10.49
CA THR A 45 -17.72 -3.33 9.44
C THR A 45 -17.72 -4.21 8.20
N SER A 46 -18.64 -3.95 7.28
CA SER A 46 -18.59 -4.56 5.95
C SER A 46 -17.27 -4.16 5.31
N SER A 47 -16.39 -5.14 5.07
CA SER A 47 -15.15 -4.90 4.32
C SER A 47 -15.49 -4.20 3.02
N THR A 48 -14.86 -3.05 2.78
CA THR A 48 -14.95 -2.38 1.49
C THR A 48 -14.26 -3.24 0.43
N PRO A 49 -14.60 -3.07 -0.87
CA PRO A 49 -13.81 -3.66 -1.94
C PRO A 49 -12.33 -3.26 -1.83
N ILE A 50 -11.41 -4.16 -2.18
CA ILE A 50 -9.96 -3.94 -2.05
C ILE A 50 -9.45 -2.69 -2.80
N ASN A 51 -10.10 -2.38 -3.92
CA ASN A 51 -9.85 -1.24 -4.78
C ASN A 51 -10.69 0.00 -4.44
N SER A 52 -11.36 0.02 -3.28
CA SER A 52 -12.06 1.21 -2.79
C SER A 52 -11.08 2.37 -2.66
N ARG A 53 -11.49 3.56 -3.13
CA ARG A 53 -10.73 4.81 -2.94
C ARG A 53 -10.91 5.43 -1.57
N ASN A 54 -11.82 4.87 -0.76
CA ASN A 54 -12.16 5.34 0.57
C ASN A 54 -12.16 4.15 1.54
N PRO A 55 -11.01 3.48 1.78
CA PRO A 55 -10.89 2.44 2.79
C PRO A 55 -11.00 3.02 4.21
N SER A 56 -11.28 2.19 5.22
CA SER A 56 -10.99 2.55 6.62
C SER A 56 -9.48 2.67 6.86
N THR A 57 -9.07 3.22 8.00
CA THR A 57 -7.64 3.30 8.37
C THR A 57 -7.03 1.90 8.43
N GLU A 58 -7.69 0.97 9.09
CA GLU A 58 -7.25 -0.42 9.27
C GLU A 58 -7.19 -1.17 7.93
N GLU A 59 -8.18 -0.95 7.06
CA GLU A 59 -8.19 -1.52 5.72
C GLU A 59 -7.04 -0.97 4.87
N TRP A 60 -6.77 0.33 4.96
CA TRP A 60 -5.67 0.97 4.24
C TRP A 60 -4.33 0.41 4.70
N GLU A 61 -4.08 0.34 6.01
CA GLU A 61 -2.84 -0.20 6.59
C GLU A 61 -2.59 -1.65 6.17
N LEU A 62 -3.64 -2.51 6.23
CA LEU A 62 -3.53 -3.90 5.84
C LEU A 62 -3.21 -4.07 4.34
N ARG A 63 -3.86 -3.26 3.48
CA ARG A 63 -3.73 -3.36 2.02
C ARG A 63 -2.42 -2.77 1.52
N ASP A 64 -2.04 -1.61 2.03
CA ASP A 64 -0.75 -0.98 1.74
C ASP A 64 0.40 -1.85 2.27
N GLY A 65 0.32 -2.31 3.52
CA GLY A 65 1.33 -3.17 4.13
C GLY A 65 1.52 -4.50 3.39
N ARG A 66 0.44 -5.08 2.85
CA ARG A 66 0.53 -6.27 1.98
C ARG A 66 1.37 -5.99 0.74
N LEU A 67 1.14 -4.86 0.07
CA LEU A 67 1.89 -4.51 -1.13
C LEU A 67 3.33 -4.11 -0.81
N ALA A 68 3.56 -3.34 0.25
CA ALA A 68 4.88 -2.95 0.74
C ALA A 68 5.73 -4.20 1.08
N GLY A 69 5.14 -5.20 1.75
CA GLY A 69 5.81 -6.46 2.04
C GLY A 69 6.23 -7.24 0.78
N ILE A 70 5.37 -7.26 -0.25
CA ILE A 70 5.72 -7.86 -1.56
C ILE A 70 6.92 -7.14 -2.18
N ILE A 71 6.92 -5.80 -2.17
CA ILE A 71 8.02 -5.00 -2.71
C ILE A 71 9.31 -5.30 -1.96
N TYR A 72 9.28 -5.16 -0.63
CA TYR A 72 10.45 -5.31 0.24
C TYR A 72 11.11 -6.68 0.09
N GLN A 73 10.31 -7.76 0.05
CA GLN A 73 10.83 -9.13 -0.03
C GLN A 73 11.48 -9.47 -1.38
N ASN A 74 11.20 -8.71 -2.43
CA ASN A 74 11.77 -8.93 -3.77
C ASN A 74 13.04 -8.10 -4.03
N ILE A 75 13.47 -7.26 -3.08
CA ILE A 75 14.70 -6.48 -3.17
C ILE A 75 15.79 -7.19 -2.37
N ARG A 76 16.95 -7.44 -3.00
CA ARG A 76 18.07 -8.15 -2.35
C ARG A 76 18.66 -7.35 -1.18
N ASP A 77 18.76 -6.03 -1.33
CA ASP A 77 19.28 -5.13 -0.33
C ASP A 77 18.48 -3.81 -0.34
N PRO A 78 17.32 -3.76 0.35
CA PRO A 78 16.46 -2.59 0.34
C PRO A 78 17.11 -1.39 1.03
N ARG A 79 17.96 -1.62 2.03
CA ARG A 79 18.57 -0.53 2.81
C ARG A 79 19.59 0.27 2.02
N SER A 80 20.37 -0.36 1.13
CA SER A 80 21.34 0.38 0.29
C SER A 80 20.70 1.33 -0.72
N ILE A 81 19.41 1.15 -1.03
CA ILE A 81 18.63 2.05 -1.89
C ILE A 81 17.63 2.91 -1.11
N GLY A 82 17.75 2.95 0.22
CA GLY A 82 16.92 3.78 1.09
C GLY A 82 15.47 3.31 1.23
N VAL A 83 15.18 2.03 0.97
CA VAL A 83 13.89 1.40 1.25
C VAL A 83 13.93 0.79 2.66
N THR A 84 12.94 1.12 3.49
CA THR A 84 12.82 0.64 4.89
C THR A 84 11.46 0.00 5.14
N GLU A 85 11.36 -0.87 6.14
CA GLU A 85 10.15 -1.62 6.49
C GLU A 85 8.93 -0.78 6.89
N VAL A 86 9.14 0.48 7.29
CA VAL A 86 8.08 1.42 7.70
C VAL A 86 7.54 2.26 6.55
N MET A 87 8.11 2.14 5.35
CA MET A 87 7.63 2.89 4.18
C MET A 87 6.34 2.31 3.65
N THR A 88 5.49 3.20 3.14
CA THR A 88 4.31 2.81 2.36
C THR A 88 4.71 2.16 1.05
N SER A 89 3.80 1.40 0.45
CA SER A 89 4.05 0.78 -0.85
C SER A 89 4.36 1.81 -1.96
N ASN A 90 3.71 2.99 -1.91
CA ASN A 90 3.99 4.09 -2.82
C ASN A 90 5.38 4.69 -2.63
N GLU A 91 5.81 4.93 -1.39
CA GLU A 91 7.16 5.45 -1.11
C GLU A 91 8.24 4.48 -1.58
N MET A 92 8.09 3.18 -1.29
CA MET A 92 9.01 2.15 -1.78
C MET A 92 9.06 2.15 -3.31
N TRP A 93 7.90 2.23 -3.95
CA TRP A 93 7.81 2.27 -5.41
C TRP A 93 8.52 3.48 -6.01
N ASN A 94 8.28 4.67 -5.47
CA ASN A 94 8.92 5.91 -5.93
C ASN A 94 10.45 5.84 -5.78
N ARG A 95 10.97 5.23 -4.70
CA ARG A 95 12.41 5.01 -4.52
C ARG A 95 13.01 4.09 -5.58
N LEU A 96 12.29 3.04 -5.96
CA LEU A 96 12.75 2.08 -6.97
C LEU A 96 12.70 2.64 -8.40
N THR A 97 11.80 3.60 -8.66
CA THR A 97 11.63 4.22 -9.97
C THR A 97 12.25 5.61 -10.09
N ALA A 98 12.87 6.11 -9.03
CA ALA A 98 13.61 7.37 -9.07
C ALA A 98 14.86 7.18 -9.95
N GLU A 99 14.92 7.92 -11.05
CA GLU A 99 16.11 8.03 -11.90
C GLU A 99 17.15 8.97 -11.29
#